data_AF-A0AAJ4B753-F1
#
_entry.id   AF-A0AAJ4B753-F1
#
_cell.length_a   1.000
_cell.length_b   1.000
_cell.length_c   1.000
_cell.angle_alpha   90.00
_cell.angle_beta   90.00
_cell.angle_gamma   90.00
#
_symmetry.space_group_name_H-M   'P 1'
#
loop_
_entity.id
_entity.type
_entity.pdbx_description
1 polymer ?
#
loop_
_entity_poly.entity_id
_entity_poly.type
_entity_poly.pdbx_seq_one_letter_code
_entity_poly.pdbx_strand_id
1 'polypeptide(L)'
;MLPGKLVSLLLGLIFGGLLLALPPMKVFMIVVGLGVALTLIRKPLWGLLIFAVLATSIPYTTLQLGIRTTISEAVLGLTWAGVFWQSFIGKTRGFMVWRPTERALMWLMLFSTIPFIWGMIIIHAEGNGPVNWVRWLMNLSLLFIVPLLLRTDADRDKVVVALLLGNLAMLSLSIFMFLKTRNAMSMIDILTDLKYAHPEAVKDIFSANYKRMASPWVHPNLTGGVLVLFIPLALFYGWTRTGWRRALGLAVAVLGCAGLLLSISRGAIVALALILIWLTYKRVPHSGRIIGIGVAFVIALVMFYPPLQDRLMTMFSTTNASTEIRFDEYAGFPDVMAKYPLGIGFKIDPPVPGSNLLGISNLWLNFIYKIGIPGMLLFIAVTVLWWREVRPLGSVRKVTADNALWLGCVCGVLAALLTGIFDHYFSFTFVLIALFWLLMGISLQQVRLNPTVTASAPVSVPKDSQP
;
A
#
# COMPACT_ATOMS: atom_id res chain seq x y z
N MET A 1 5.40 -33.87 34.59
CA MET A 1 6.51 -34.34 33.70
C MET A 1 6.05 -35.14 32.46
N LEU A 2 4.75 -35.22 32.11
CA LEU A 2 4.25 -36.03 30.97
C LEU A 2 4.07 -35.36 29.58
N PRO A 3 3.87 -34.04 29.40
CA PRO A 3 3.44 -33.52 28.10
C PRO A 3 4.53 -33.52 27.00
N GLY A 4 5.80 -33.31 27.36
CA GLY A 4 6.88 -33.17 26.37
C GLY A 4 7.27 -34.47 25.65
N LYS A 5 7.19 -35.62 26.33
CA LYS A 5 7.51 -36.94 25.75
C LYS A 5 6.42 -37.41 24.77
N LEU A 6 5.16 -37.13 25.09
CA LEU A 6 4.03 -37.42 24.19
C LEU A 6 4.07 -36.57 22.91
N VAL A 7 4.38 -35.27 23.06
CA VAL A 7 4.51 -34.37 21.90
C VAL A 7 5.67 -34.77 21.00
N SER A 8 6.81 -35.14 21.56
CA SER A 8 7.97 -35.58 20.75
C SER A 8 7.70 -36.91 20.03
N LEU A 9 7.03 -37.87 20.67
CA LEU A 9 6.62 -39.12 20.01
C LEU A 9 5.64 -38.87 18.86
N LEU A 10 4.63 -38.02 19.06
CA LEU A 10 3.67 -37.63 18.02
C LEU A 10 4.35 -36.93 16.85
N LEU A 11 5.25 -35.98 17.10
CA LEU A 11 5.99 -35.29 16.05
C LEU A 11 6.91 -36.26 15.29
N GLY A 12 7.54 -37.21 15.99
CA GLY A 12 8.35 -38.27 15.37
C GLY A 12 7.54 -39.18 14.46
N LEU A 13 6.34 -39.60 14.89
CA LEU A 13 5.43 -40.42 14.10
C LEU A 13 4.90 -39.68 12.86
N ILE A 14 4.53 -38.40 13.01
CA ILE A 14 4.10 -37.55 11.89
C ILE A 14 5.25 -37.39 10.89
N PHE A 15 6.46 -37.11 11.36
CA PHE A 15 7.63 -36.97 10.50
C PHE A 15 7.99 -38.26 9.76
N GLY A 16 7.98 -39.41 10.46
CA GLY A 16 8.17 -40.72 9.85
C GLY A 16 7.09 -41.05 8.81
N GLY A 17 5.82 -40.77 9.11
CA GLY A 17 4.71 -40.94 8.16
C GLY A 17 4.85 -40.05 6.92
N LEU A 18 5.30 -38.80 7.09
CA LEU A 18 5.55 -37.89 5.97
C LEU A 18 6.69 -38.38 5.06
N LEU A 19 7.78 -38.93 5.63
CA LEU A 19 8.88 -39.51 4.87
C LEU A 19 8.48 -40.75 4.06
N LEU A 20 7.50 -41.53 4.55
CA LEU A 20 6.95 -42.66 3.82
C LEU A 20 6.02 -42.22 2.69
N ALA A 21 5.27 -41.13 2.89
CA ALA A 21 4.25 -40.67 1.93
C ALA A 21 4.78 -39.71 0.85
N LEU A 22 5.88 -39.00 1.09
CA LEU A 22 6.37 -37.93 0.22
C LEU A 22 7.89 -38.06 -0.05
N PRO A 23 8.36 -37.63 -1.23
CA PRO A 23 9.80 -37.52 -1.51
C PRO A 23 10.54 -36.68 -0.45
N PRO A 24 11.80 -37.03 -0.10
CA PRO A 24 12.56 -36.36 0.96
C PRO A 24 12.63 -34.84 0.81
N MET A 25 12.74 -34.33 -0.43
CA MET A 25 12.78 -32.89 -0.70
C MET A 25 11.45 -32.19 -0.32
N LYS A 26 10.30 -32.83 -0.56
CA LYS A 26 9.00 -32.27 -0.16
C LYS A 26 8.85 -32.26 1.36
N VAL A 27 9.30 -33.31 2.03
CA VAL A 27 9.29 -33.39 3.51
C VAL A 27 10.19 -32.30 4.10
N PHE A 28 11.40 -32.12 3.55
CA PHE A 28 12.29 -31.04 3.96
C PHE A 28 11.63 -29.66 3.81
N MET A 29 11.01 -29.38 2.66
CA MET A 29 10.28 -28.11 2.46
C MET A 29 9.14 -27.93 3.45
N ILE A 30 8.38 -28.97 3.78
CA ILE A 30 7.30 -28.91 4.78
C ILE A 30 7.87 -28.57 6.16
N VAL A 31 8.96 -29.22 6.57
CA VAL A 31 9.59 -29.00 7.88
C VAL A 31 10.14 -27.58 7.98
N VAL A 32 10.83 -27.09 6.94
CA VAL A 32 11.31 -25.71 6.88
C VAL A 32 10.14 -24.73 6.91
N GLY A 33 9.10 -24.97 6.11
CA GLY A 33 7.89 -24.15 6.07
C GLY A 33 7.19 -24.08 7.43
N LEU A 34 7.08 -25.20 8.13
CA LEU A 34 6.54 -25.27 9.49
C LEU A 34 7.42 -24.51 10.48
N GLY A 35 8.74 -24.67 10.39
CA GLY A 35 9.70 -23.93 11.21
C GLY A 35 9.59 -22.41 11.02
N VAL A 36 9.43 -21.96 9.78
CA VAL A 36 9.17 -20.55 9.44
C VAL A 36 7.83 -20.12 10.04
N ALA A 37 6.73 -20.85 9.78
CA ALA A 37 5.41 -20.51 10.30
C ALA A 37 5.39 -20.39 11.85
N LEU A 38 5.99 -21.35 12.55
CA LEU A 38 6.13 -21.32 14.01
C LEU A 38 6.96 -20.13 14.48
N THR A 39 8.02 -19.77 13.74
CA THR A 39 8.85 -18.59 14.05
C THR A 39 8.04 -17.31 13.89
N LEU A 40 7.24 -17.18 12.83
CA LEU A 40 6.37 -16.02 12.60
C LEU A 40 5.29 -15.91 13.68
N ILE A 41 4.67 -17.03 14.07
CA ILE A 41 3.69 -17.05 15.17
C ILE A 41 4.34 -16.62 16.49
N ARG A 42 5.57 -17.10 16.77
CA ARG A 42 6.31 -16.75 17.98
C ARG A 42 6.77 -15.28 17.98
N LYS A 43 7.15 -14.74 16.83
CA LYS A 43 7.66 -13.37 16.66
C LYS A 43 6.97 -12.67 15.47
N PRO A 44 5.72 -12.19 15.65
CA PRO A 44 4.90 -11.63 14.57
C PRO A 44 5.50 -10.40 13.90
N LEU A 45 6.40 -9.66 14.58
CA LEU A 45 7.15 -8.57 13.95
C LEU A 45 7.92 -9.04 12.71
N TRP A 46 8.52 -10.24 12.72
CA TRP A 46 9.19 -10.79 11.54
C TRP A 46 8.22 -11.05 10.39
N GLY A 47 6.99 -11.47 10.70
CA GLY A 47 5.93 -11.62 9.71
C GLY A 47 5.60 -10.27 9.06
N LEU A 48 5.45 -9.21 9.85
CA LEU A 48 5.24 -7.86 9.34
C LEU A 48 6.42 -7.33 8.50
N LEU A 49 7.66 -7.65 8.87
CA LEU A 49 8.85 -7.26 8.10
C LEU A 49 8.91 -7.98 6.74
N ILE A 50 8.63 -9.29 6.72
CA ILE A 50 8.57 -10.07 5.47
C ILE A 50 7.41 -9.56 4.61
N PHE A 51 6.24 -9.31 5.21
CA PHE A 51 5.12 -8.68 4.53
C PHE A 51 5.54 -7.35 3.89
N ALA A 52 6.20 -6.46 4.64
CA ALA A 52 6.61 -5.15 4.15
C ALA A 52 7.52 -5.22 2.90
N VAL A 53 8.48 -6.16 2.89
CA VAL A 53 9.33 -6.40 1.72
C VAL A 53 8.49 -6.93 0.56
N LEU A 54 7.78 -8.04 0.75
CA LEU A 54 7.03 -8.71 -0.32
C LEU A 54 5.93 -7.84 -0.91
N ALA A 55 5.18 -7.15 -0.05
CA ALA A 55 4.08 -6.29 -0.43
C ALA A 55 4.53 -5.10 -1.27
N THR A 56 5.77 -4.62 -1.12
CA THR A 56 6.31 -3.51 -1.91
C THR A 56 7.08 -3.98 -3.14
N SER A 57 7.67 -5.19 -3.09
CA SER A 57 8.49 -5.73 -4.17
C SER A 57 7.72 -6.56 -5.21
N ILE A 58 6.95 -7.55 -4.76
CA ILE A 58 6.31 -8.58 -5.61
C ILE A 58 4.89 -8.94 -5.11
N PRO A 59 3.98 -7.96 -5.06
CA PRO A 59 2.72 -8.04 -4.30
C PRO A 59 1.74 -9.12 -4.76
N TYR A 60 1.81 -9.57 -6.02
CA TYR A 60 0.85 -10.53 -6.58
C TYR A 60 1.45 -11.91 -6.84
N THR A 61 2.61 -12.20 -6.28
CA THR A 61 3.17 -13.55 -6.29
C THR A 61 2.18 -14.49 -5.60
N THR A 62 1.73 -15.54 -6.28
CA THR A 62 0.67 -16.42 -5.76
C THR A 62 1.18 -17.78 -5.30
N LEU A 63 0.47 -18.37 -4.33
CA LEU A 63 0.59 -19.76 -3.92
C LEU A 63 -0.77 -20.45 -4.04
N GLN A 64 -0.75 -21.73 -4.43
CA GLN A 64 -1.92 -22.61 -4.42
C GLN A 64 -1.91 -23.45 -3.14
N LEU A 65 -2.64 -22.99 -2.12
CA LEU A 65 -2.87 -23.72 -0.87
C LEU A 65 -4.36 -24.08 -0.76
N GLY A 66 -4.87 -24.85 -1.73
CA GLY A 66 -6.31 -25.13 -1.90
C GLY A 66 -7.13 -23.94 -2.41
N ILE A 67 -6.81 -22.73 -1.96
CA ILE A 67 -7.31 -21.44 -2.48
C ILE A 67 -6.10 -20.65 -3.00
N ARG A 68 -6.24 -19.98 -4.15
CA ARG A 68 -5.19 -19.09 -4.66
C ARG A 68 -5.11 -17.84 -3.78
N THR A 69 -3.97 -17.64 -3.14
CA THR A 69 -3.69 -16.45 -2.30
C THR A 69 -2.32 -15.88 -2.62
N THR A 70 -2.08 -14.60 -2.33
CA THR A 70 -0.74 -14.00 -2.50
C THR A 70 0.17 -14.37 -1.33
N ILE A 71 1.47 -14.46 -1.59
CA ILE A 71 2.45 -14.77 -0.54
C ILE A 71 2.44 -13.70 0.55
N SER A 72 2.36 -12.42 0.17
CA SER A 72 2.25 -11.31 1.12
C SER A 72 1.03 -11.45 2.03
N GLU A 73 -0.13 -11.80 1.48
CA GLU A 73 -1.35 -11.99 2.28
C GLU A 73 -1.27 -13.21 3.19
N ALA A 74 -0.67 -14.32 2.73
CA ALA A 74 -0.44 -15.48 3.58
C ALA A 74 0.46 -15.16 4.78
N VAL A 75 1.55 -14.41 4.54
CA VAL A 75 2.46 -13.93 5.61
C VAL A 75 1.72 -12.98 6.56
N LEU A 76 0.84 -12.11 6.04
CA LEU A 76 0.02 -11.24 6.87
C LEU A 76 -0.97 -12.04 7.74
N GLY A 77 -1.60 -13.08 7.18
CA GLY A 77 -2.46 -13.99 7.94
C GLY A 77 -1.71 -14.70 9.07
N LEU A 78 -0.51 -15.20 8.80
CA LEU A 78 0.38 -15.77 9.83
C LEU A 78 0.81 -14.75 10.88
N THR A 79 1.03 -13.50 10.48
CA THR A 79 1.33 -12.40 11.39
C THR A 79 0.18 -12.18 12.38
N TRP A 80 -1.06 -12.15 11.88
CA TRP A 80 -2.24 -12.08 12.73
C TRP A 80 -2.42 -13.29 13.63
N ALA A 81 -2.19 -14.50 13.12
CA ALA A 81 -2.20 -15.71 13.94
C ALA A 81 -1.20 -15.61 15.10
N GLY A 82 0.00 -15.08 14.84
CA GLY A 82 0.99 -14.77 15.88
C GLY A 82 0.52 -13.71 16.89
N VAL A 83 -0.09 -12.62 16.42
CA VAL A 83 -0.66 -11.57 17.29
C VAL A 83 -1.78 -12.12 18.17
N PHE A 84 -2.70 -12.91 17.61
CA PHE A 84 -3.78 -13.55 18.36
C PHE A 84 -3.22 -14.54 19.38
N TRP A 85 -2.26 -15.38 19.00
CA TRP A 85 -1.61 -16.31 19.90
C TRP A 85 -0.94 -15.57 21.07
N GLN A 86 -0.22 -14.48 20.79
CA GLN A 86 0.39 -13.64 21.82
C GLN A 86 -0.65 -12.96 22.72
N SER A 87 -1.80 -12.58 22.18
CA SER A 87 -2.90 -11.98 22.94
C SER A 87 -3.56 -13.01 23.86
N PHE A 88 -3.72 -14.23 23.37
CA PHE A 88 -4.28 -15.35 24.12
C PHE A 88 -3.44 -15.67 25.37
N ILE A 89 -2.11 -15.73 25.22
CA ILE A 89 -1.16 -15.93 26.33
C ILE A 89 -0.89 -14.66 27.16
N GLY A 90 -1.66 -13.59 26.95
CA GLY A 90 -1.61 -12.37 27.76
C GLY A 90 -0.51 -11.36 27.40
N LYS A 91 0.36 -11.64 26.43
CA LYS A 91 1.51 -10.76 26.10
C LYS A 91 1.09 -9.45 25.45
N THR A 92 -0.04 -9.41 24.76
CA THR A 92 -0.53 -8.24 24.01
C THR A 92 -1.86 -7.67 24.53
N ARG A 93 -2.34 -8.15 25.69
CA ARG A 93 -3.57 -7.64 26.31
C ARG A 93 -3.37 -6.18 26.76
N GLY A 94 -4.35 -5.32 26.46
CA GLY A 94 -4.37 -3.92 26.89
C GLY A 94 -3.56 -2.94 26.03
N PHE A 95 -2.87 -3.40 24.98
CA PHE A 95 -2.12 -2.50 24.10
C PHE A 95 -2.97 -1.78 23.06
N MET A 96 -4.13 -2.35 22.71
CA MET A 96 -5.04 -1.71 21.78
C MET A 96 -5.89 -0.67 22.52
N VAL A 97 -5.69 0.60 22.16
CA VAL A 97 -6.54 1.71 22.65
C VAL A 97 -7.51 2.11 21.55
N TRP A 98 -8.80 1.93 21.83
CA TRP A 98 -9.88 2.26 20.90
C TRP A 98 -10.18 3.76 20.88
N ARG A 99 -9.44 4.51 20.06
CA ARG A 99 -9.70 5.94 19.80
C ARG A 99 -10.70 6.12 18.62
N PRO A 100 -11.17 7.35 18.34
CA PRO A 100 -12.20 7.56 17.32
C PRO A 100 -11.85 6.99 15.95
N THR A 101 -10.60 7.11 15.50
CA THR A 101 -10.15 6.60 14.20
C THR A 101 -10.26 5.07 14.11
N GLU A 102 -9.80 4.35 15.15
CA GLU A 102 -9.91 2.89 15.26
C GLU A 102 -11.36 2.42 15.30
N ARG A 103 -12.21 3.13 16.07
CA ARG A 103 -13.65 2.81 16.17
C ARG A 103 -14.34 3.01 14.83
N ALA A 104 -14.05 4.10 14.12
CA ALA A 104 -14.60 4.36 12.80
C ALA A 104 -14.17 3.29 11.79
N LEU A 105 -12.91 2.85 11.83
CA LEU A 105 -12.44 1.76 10.96
C LEU A 105 -13.14 0.45 11.30
N MET A 106 -13.34 0.16 12.58
CA MET A 106 -14.11 -1.01 13.01
C MET A 106 -15.55 -0.93 12.50
N TRP A 107 -16.20 0.24 12.57
CA TRP A 107 -17.53 0.43 12.01
C TRP A 107 -17.57 0.22 10.50
N LEU A 108 -16.57 0.71 9.75
CA LEU A 108 -16.44 0.44 8.32
C LEU A 108 -16.31 -1.07 8.04
N MET A 109 -15.47 -1.77 8.80
CA MET A 109 -15.26 -3.21 8.68
C MET A 109 -16.54 -3.99 9.01
N LEU A 110 -17.22 -3.66 10.10
CA LEU A 110 -18.48 -4.30 10.49
C LEU A 110 -19.58 -4.03 9.46
N PHE A 111 -19.72 -2.77 9.04
CA PHE A 111 -20.69 -2.37 8.03
C PHE A 111 -20.48 -3.13 6.73
N SER A 112 -19.23 -3.38 6.31
CA SER A 112 -18.91 -4.11 5.08
C SER A 112 -19.52 -5.52 4.99
N THR A 113 -19.95 -6.11 6.11
CA THR A 113 -20.70 -7.37 6.14
C THR A 113 -22.03 -7.25 5.39
N ILE A 114 -22.68 -6.08 5.44
CA ILE A 114 -23.95 -5.82 4.76
C ILE A 114 -23.79 -5.88 3.23
N PRO A 115 -22.93 -5.07 2.57
CA PRO A 115 -22.70 -5.17 1.14
C PRO A 115 -22.12 -6.53 0.75
N PHE A 116 -21.32 -7.18 1.62
CA PHE A 116 -20.86 -8.55 1.38
C PHE A 116 -22.03 -9.54 1.22
N ILE A 117 -22.92 -9.62 2.20
CA ILE A 117 -24.09 -10.52 2.17
C ILE A 117 -25.00 -10.15 1.00
N TRP A 118 -25.28 -8.85 0.84
CA TRP A 118 -26.14 -8.36 -0.23
C TRP A 118 -25.59 -8.71 -1.62
N GLY A 119 -24.31 -8.43 -1.87
CA GLY A 119 -23.62 -8.76 -3.12
C GLY A 119 -23.60 -10.26 -3.43
N MET A 120 -23.53 -11.13 -2.41
CA MET A 120 -23.62 -12.57 -2.61
C MET A 120 -24.97 -13.00 -3.20
N ILE A 121 -26.05 -12.31 -2.82
CA ILE A 121 -27.43 -12.59 -3.23
C ILE A 121 -27.69 -12.03 -4.63
N ILE A 122 -27.34 -10.77 -4.89
CA ILE A 122 -27.78 -10.07 -6.09
C ILE A 122 -26.87 -10.25 -7.32
N ILE A 123 -25.58 -10.54 -7.10
CA ILE A 123 -24.61 -10.68 -8.20
C ILE A 123 -24.63 -12.12 -8.72
N HIS A 124 -25.07 -12.29 -9.96
CA HIS A 124 -25.15 -13.60 -10.63
C HIS A 124 -23.92 -13.84 -11.51
N ALA A 125 -22.75 -13.88 -10.88
CA ALA A 125 -21.47 -14.16 -11.53
C ALA A 125 -20.61 -15.08 -10.65
N GLU A 126 -19.75 -15.87 -11.28
CA GLU A 126 -18.78 -16.70 -10.57
C GLU A 126 -17.74 -15.83 -9.86
N GLY A 127 -17.47 -16.13 -8.59
CA GLY A 127 -16.53 -15.37 -7.78
C GLY A 127 -16.47 -15.87 -6.35
N ASN A 128 -15.41 -15.46 -5.63
CA ASN A 128 -15.15 -15.92 -4.27
C ASN A 128 -15.33 -14.79 -3.25
N GLY A 129 -16.60 -14.44 -3.00
CA GLY A 129 -17.00 -13.38 -2.08
C GLY A 129 -16.38 -13.50 -0.68
N PRO A 130 -16.49 -14.65 0.00
CA PRO A 130 -15.92 -14.82 1.34
C PRO A 130 -14.41 -14.59 1.40
N VAL A 131 -13.66 -15.15 0.44
CA VAL A 131 -12.20 -14.97 0.38
C VAL A 131 -11.84 -13.51 0.12
N ASN A 132 -12.50 -12.85 -0.83
CA ASN A 132 -12.25 -11.45 -1.15
C ASN A 132 -12.59 -10.52 0.03
N TRP A 133 -13.68 -10.79 0.74
CA TRP A 133 -14.06 -10.04 1.93
C TRP A 133 -13.05 -10.22 3.07
N VAL A 134 -12.64 -11.46 3.37
CA VAL A 134 -11.61 -11.75 4.38
C VAL A 134 -10.28 -11.10 4.02
N ARG A 135 -9.88 -11.16 2.75
CA ARG A 135 -8.67 -10.46 2.26
C ARG A 135 -8.80 -8.95 2.47
N TRP A 136 -9.93 -8.35 2.12
CA TRP A 136 -10.17 -6.93 2.34
C TRP A 136 -10.03 -6.54 3.83
N LEU A 137 -10.71 -7.26 4.73
CA LEU A 137 -10.62 -7.06 6.18
C LEU A 137 -9.19 -7.21 6.70
N MET A 138 -8.48 -8.25 6.25
CA MET A 138 -7.10 -8.49 6.65
C MET A 138 -6.18 -7.36 6.20
N ASN A 139 -6.36 -6.80 5.00
CA ASN A 139 -5.52 -5.70 4.54
C ASN A 139 -5.86 -4.37 5.25
N LEU A 140 -7.14 -4.07 5.53
CA LEU A 140 -7.54 -2.92 6.37
C LEU A 140 -6.94 -2.96 7.77
N SER A 141 -6.81 -4.17 8.32
CA SER A 141 -6.44 -4.38 9.70
C SER A 141 -5.00 -3.94 10.04
N LEU A 142 -4.16 -3.59 9.05
CA LEU A 142 -2.81 -3.09 9.31
C LEU A 142 -2.76 -1.84 10.19
N LEU A 143 -3.82 -1.02 10.17
CA LEU A 143 -3.94 0.10 11.12
C LEU A 143 -3.90 -0.38 12.58
N PHE A 144 -4.50 -1.53 12.88
CA PHE A 144 -4.53 -2.13 14.23
C PHE A 144 -3.23 -2.88 14.56
N ILE A 145 -2.54 -3.44 13.57
CA ILE A 145 -1.25 -4.13 13.79
C ILE A 145 -0.17 -3.16 14.29
N VAL A 146 -0.18 -1.92 13.81
CA VAL A 146 0.85 -0.93 14.16
C VAL A 146 1.02 -0.75 15.68
N PRO A 147 0.00 -0.36 16.46
CA PRO A 147 0.16 -0.22 17.91
C PRO A 147 0.48 -1.53 18.63
N LEU A 148 0.11 -2.68 18.06
CA LEU A 148 0.37 -3.99 18.66
C LEU A 148 1.83 -4.43 18.51
N LEU A 149 2.43 -4.19 17.33
CA LEU A 149 3.77 -4.70 16.99
C LEU A 149 4.86 -3.64 17.03
N LEU A 150 4.57 -2.38 16.72
CA LEU A 150 5.59 -1.33 16.51
C LEU A 150 5.82 -0.49 17.75
N ARG A 151 6.31 -1.13 18.81
CA ARG A 151 6.31 -0.56 20.17
C ARG A 151 7.45 0.42 20.42
N THR A 152 8.59 0.17 19.78
CA THR A 152 9.80 0.97 19.94
C THR A 152 10.12 1.74 18.67
N ASP A 153 10.98 2.76 18.76
CA ASP A 153 11.54 3.41 17.57
C ASP A 153 12.29 2.43 16.68
N ALA A 154 12.96 1.44 17.29
CA ALA A 154 13.68 0.40 16.56
C ALA A 154 12.73 -0.48 15.73
N ASP A 155 11.55 -0.83 16.24
CA ASP A 155 10.60 -1.67 15.49
C ASP A 155 10.01 -0.91 14.30
N ARG A 156 9.70 0.37 14.48
CA ARG A 156 9.22 1.26 13.42
C ARG A 156 10.28 1.48 12.35
N ASP A 157 11.52 1.71 12.77
CA ASP A 157 12.65 1.84 11.87
C ASP A 157 12.89 0.56 11.05
N LYS A 158 12.81 -0.64 11.66
CA LYS A 158 12.90 -1.91 10.93
C LYS A 158 11.83 -2.05 9.87
N VAL A 159 10.57 -1.69 10.17
CA VAL A 159 9.47 -1.74 9.20
C VAL A 159 9.69 -0.75 8.07
N VAL A 160 10.10 0.48 8.36
CA VAL A 160 10.40 1.47 7.33
C VAL A 160 11.53 0.98 6.43
N VAL A 161 12.61 0.47 7.01
CA VAL A 161 13.71 -0.16 6.25
C VAL A 161 13.19 -1.28 5.36
N ALA A 162 12.35 -2.19 5.88
CA ALA A 162 11.80 -3.30 5.11
C ALA A 162 10.94 -2.81 3.93
N LEU A 163 10.08 -1.80 4.15
CA LEU A 163 9.28 -1.16 3.10
C LEU A 163 10.17 -0.51 2.02
N LEU A 164 11.25 0.16 2.43
CA LEU A 164 12.18 0.81 1.51
C LEU A 164 13.04 -0.21 0.74
N LEU A 165 13.47 -1.30 1.38
CA LEU A 165 14.21 -2.37 0.71
C LEU A 165 13.35 -3.06 -0.36
N GLY A 166 12.08 -3.35 -0.07
CA GLY A 166 11.18 -3.93 -1.06
C GLY A 166 10.89 -2.97 -2.22
N ASN A 167 10.68 -1.68 -1.94
CA ASN A 167 10.58 -0.65 -3.00
C ASN A 167 11.87 -0.54 -3.83
N LEU A 168 13.05 -0.58 -3.19
CA LEU A 168 14.33 -0.54 -3.89
C LEU A 168 14.49 -1.75 -4.81
N ALA A 169 14.13 -2.95 -4.34
CA ALA A 169 14.16 -4.16 -5.15
C ALA A 169 13.24 -4.04 -6.38
N MET A 170 12.00 -3.57 -6.17
CA MET A 170 11.04 -3.30 -7.24
C MET A 170 11.56 -2.31 -8.27
N LEU A 171 12.08 -1.17 -7.81
CA LEU A 171 12.60 -0.10 -8.65
C LEU A 171 13.85 -0.53 -9.41
N SER A 172 14.77 -1.25 -8.74
CA SER A 172 15.99 -1.75 -9.37
C SER A 172 15.65 -2.72 -10.50
N LEU A 173 14.73 -3.66 -10.25
CA LEU A 173 14.24 -4.58 -11.29
C LEU A 173 13.58 -3.84 -12.44
N SER A 174 12.61 -2.98 -12.14
CA SER A 174 11.76 -2.29 -13.13
C SER A 174 12.57 -1.34 -14.01
N ILE A 175 13.46 -0.53 -13.39
CA ILE A 175 14.30 0.42 -14.11
C ILE A 175 15.36 -0.33 -14.92
N PHE A 176 16.01 -1.36 -14.36
CA PHE A 176 16.98 -2.16 -15.10
C PHE A 176 16.35 -2.80 -16.35
N MET A 177 15.19 -3.44 -16.19
CA MET A 177 14.42 -4.02 -17.29
C MET A 177 14.08 -2.99 -18.35
N PHE A 178 13.58 -1.83 -17.92
CA PHE A 178 13.22 -0.75 -18.82
C PHE A 178 14.43 -0.20 -19.59
N LEU A 179 15.58 -0.02 -18.93
CA LEU A 179 16.80 0.43 -19.60
C LEU A 179 17.34 -0.61 -20.58
N LYS A 180 17.23 -1.90 -20.25
CA LYS A 180 17.71 -3.02 -21.07
C LYS A 180 16.89 -3.20 -22.35
N THR A 181 15.56 -3.23 -22.24
CA THR A 181 14.68 -3.64 -23.35
C THR A 181 13.84 -2.51 -23.92
N ARG A 182 13.60 -1.45 -23.13
CA ARG A 182 12.63 -0.36 -23.42
C ARG A 182 11.25 -0.88 -23.81
N ASN A 183 10.90 -2.08 -23.34
CA ASN A 183 9.67 -2.76 -23.69
C ASN A 183 9.02 -3.40 -22.45
N ALA A 184 7.85 -2.92 -22.07
CA ALA A 184 7.07 -3.42 -20.94
C ALA A 184 6.80 -4.94 -21.00
N MET A 185 6.66 -5.50 -22.21
CA MET A 185 6.37 -6.92 -22.43
C MET A 185 7.45 -7.83 -21.86
N SER A 186 8.70 -7.35 -21.78
CA SER A 186 9.81 -8.13 -21.24
C SER A 186 9.68 -8.46 -19.74
N MET A 187 8.77 -7.80 -19.03
CA MET A 187 8.46 -8.12 -17.63
C MET A 187 7.60 -9.39 -17.50
N ILE A 188 6.90 -9.81 -18.56
CA ILE A 188 5.95 -10.95 -18.52
C ILE A 188 6.63 -12.24 -18.09
N ASP A 189 7.82 -12.52 -18.60
CA ASP A 189 8.56 -13.74 -18.29
C ASP A 189 8.84 -13.82 -16.77
N ILE A 190 9.27 -12.71 -16.17
CA ILE A 190 9.52 -12.61 -14.73
C ILE A 190 8.23 -12.80 -13.93
N LEU A 191 7.13 -12.16 -14.34
CA LEU A 191 5.86 -12.30 -13.63
C LEU A 191 5.29 -13.73 -13.74
N THR A 192 5.53 -14.38 -14.87
CA THR A 192 5.16 -15.78 -15.11
C THR A 192 5.94 -16.73 -14.21
N ASP A 193 7.25 -16.49 -14.05
CA ASP A 193 8.10 -17.23 -13.12
C ASP A 193 7.66 -17.02 -11.66
N LEU A 194 7.26 -15.79 -11.31
CA LEU A 194 6.69 -15.44 -10.01
C LEU A 194 5.23 -15.89 -9.82
N LYS A 195 4.67 -16.67 -10.77
CA LYS A 195 3.32 -17.23 -10.67
C LYS A 195 2.24 -16.16 -10.46
N TYR A 196 2.36 -15.03 -11.14
CA TYR A 196 1.30 -14.03 -11.17
C TYR A 196 0.05 -14.61 -11.84
N ALA A 197 -1.13 -14.17 -11.37
CA ALA A 197 -2.40 -14.57 -11.94
C ALA A 197 -2.69 -13.84 -13.26
N HIS A 198 -3.51 -14.45 -14.12
CA HIS A 198 -4.04 -13.85 -15.35
C HIS A 198 -2.96 -13.31 -16.31
N PRO A 199 -2.06 -14.16 -16.83
CA PRO A 199 -1.05 -13.73 -17.81
C PRO A 199 -1.64 -13.03 -19.04
N GLU A 200 -2.86 -13.39 -19.44
CA GLU A 200 -3.64 -12.74 -20.49
C GLU A 200 -3.91 -11.26 -20.18
N ALA A 201 -4.42 -10.94 -18.97
CA ALA A 201 -4.69 -9.57 -18.56
C ALA A 201 -3.39 -8.75 -18.44
N VAL A 202 -2.30 -9.36 -17.96
CA VAL A 202 -0.97 -8.73 -17.90
C VAL A 202 -0.49 -8.36 -19.31
N LYS A 203 -0.65 -9.27 -20.28
CA LYS A 203 -0.29 -9.06 -21.68
C LYS A 203 -1.08 -7.91 -22.29
N ASP A 204 -2.39 -7.83 -22.02
CA ASP A 204 -3.25 -6.76 -22.52
C ASP A 204 -2.82 -5.40 -21.95
N ILE A 205 -2.55 -5.32 -20.64
CA ILE A 205 -2.09 -4.10 -19.98
C ILE A 205 -0.75 -3.62 -20.56
N PHE A 206 0.22 -4.51 -20.74
CA PHE A 206 1.54 -4.13 -21.23
C PHE A 206 1.54 -3.82 -22.74
N SER A 207 0.73 -4.51 -23.54
CA SER A 207 0.64 -4.25 -24.98
C SER A 207 -0.02 -2.91 -25.28
N ALA A 208 -0.97 -2.47 -24.45
CA ALA A 208 -1.62 -1.16 -24.58
C ALA A 208 -0.63 0.02 -24.52
N ASN A 209 0.48 -0.10 -23.78
CA ASN A 209 1.53 0.92 -23.80
C ASN A 209 2.92 0.37 -23.48
N TYR A 210 3.48 -0.40 -24.42
CA TYR A 210 4.75 -1.10 -24.25
C TYR A 210 5.97 -0.18 -24.02
N LYS A 211 5.87 1.11 -24.32
CA LYS A 211 6.96 2.10 -24.12
C LYS A 211 7.08 2.60 -22.68
N ARG A 212 6.18 2.20 -21.76
CA ARG A 212 6.24 2.58 -20.34
C ARG A 212 7.10 1.62 -19.54
N MET A 213 7.60 2.08 -18.39
CA MET A 213 8.23 1.18 -17.42
C MET A 213 7.19 0.22 -16.86
N ALA A 214 7.39 -1.08 -17.11
CA ALA A 214 6.67 -2.15 -16.43
C ALA A 214 7.23 -2.36 -15.02
N SER A 215 6.40 -2.89 -14.12
CA SER A 215 6.81 -3.25 -12.78
C SER A 215 6.04 -4.48 -12.28
N PRO A 216 6.48 -5.11 -11.18
CA PRO A 216 5.72 -6.12 -10.43
C PRO A 216 4.34 -5.68 -9.95
N TRP A 217 3.97 -4.39 -10.08
CA TRP A 217 2.61 -3.90 -9.83
C TRP A 217 1.69 -4.01 -11.04
N VAL A 218 2.20 -4.50 -12.17
CA VAL A 218 1.50 -4.78 -13.44
C VAL A 218 0.96 -3.53 -14.13
N HIS A 219 0.15 -2.73 -13.44
CA HIS A 219 -0.45 -1.54 -14.02
C HIS A 219 0.43 -0.29 -13.76
N PRO A 220 0.63 0.60 -14.76
CA PRO A 220 1.43 1.81 -14.59
C PRO A 220 0.87 2.74 -13.50
N ASN A 221 -0.45 2.84 -13.36
CA ASN A 221 -1.04 3.65 -12.32
C ASN A 221 -0.99 2.99 -10.93
N LEU A 222 -0.95 1.65 -10.85
CA LEU A 222 -0.66 0.96 -9.59
C LEU A 222 0.77 1.24 -9.14
N THR A 223 1.71 1.19 -10.09
CA THR A 223 3.11 1.59 -9.86
C THR A 223 3.17 3.03 -9.35
N GLY A 224 2.49 3.97 -10.03
CA GLY A 224 2.39 5.36 -9.59
C GLY A 224 1.80 5.51 -8.19
N GLY A 225 0.72 4.79 -7.88
CA GLY A 225 0.06 4.79 -6.57
C GLY A 225 0.97 4.34 -5.43
N VAL A 226 1.76 3.29 -5.65
CA VAL A 226 2.75 2.82 -4.67
C VAL A 226 3.86 3.86 -4.50
N LEU A 227 4.38 4.38 -5.60
CA LEU A 227 5.46 5.36 -5.54
C LEU A 227 5.07 6.64 -4.81
N VAL A 228 3.84 7.14 -4.96
CA VAL A 228 3.41 8.33 -4.21
C VAL A 228 3.24 8.09 -2.71
N LEU A 229 2.97 6.86 -2.27
CA LEU A 229 3.00 6.50 -0.86
C LEU A 229 4.42 6.57 -0.30
N PHE A 230 5.40 6.05 -1.06
CA PHE A 230 6.75 5.80 -0.54
C PHE A 230 7.77 6.88 -0.84
N ILE A 231 7.64 7.68 -1.91
CA ILE A 231 8.59 8.76 -2.23
C ILE A 231 8.71 9.76 -1.07
N PRO A 232 7.62 10.32 -0.50
CA PRO A 232 7.73 11.24 0.62
C PRO A 232 8.32 10.58 1.86
N LEU A 233 7.89 9.35 2.16
CA LEU A 233 8.42 8.56 3.28
C LEU A 233 9.93 8.34 3.14
N ALA A 234 10.38 7.89 1.97
CA ALA A 234 11.78 7.63 1.65
C ALA A 234 12.63 8.91 1.74
N LEU A 235 12.11 10.02 1.21
CA LEU A 235 12.80 11.31 1.22
C LEU A 235 13.01 11.81 2.65
N PHE A 236 11.95 11.92 3.46
CA PHE A 236 12.05 12.44 4.83
C PHE A 236 12.84 11.49 5.74
N TYR A 237 12.66 10.17 5.59
CA TYR A 237 13.46 9.18 6.30
C TYR A 237 14.95 9.28 5.92
N GLY A 238 15.26 9.31 4.62
CA GLY A 238 16.64 9.42 4.15
C GLY A 238 17.32 10.72 4.58
N TRP A 239 16.60 11.84 4.54
CA TRP A 239 17.11 13.17 4.88
C TRP A 239 17.58 13.27 6.34
N THR A 240 16.91 12.57 7.25
CA THR A 240 17.13 12.70 8.69
C THR A 240 17.99 11.60 9.30
N ARG A 241 18.40 10.61 8.50
CA ARG A 241 19.23 9.48 8.94
C ARG A 241 20.67 9.64 8.45
N THR A 242 21.55 8.75 8.91
CA THR A 242 22.96 8.69 8.53
C THR A 242 23.32 7.29 8.01
N GLY A 243 24.50 7.17 7.38
CA GLY A 243 25.03 5.90 6.86
C GLY A 243 24.15 5.25 5.79
N TRP A 244 24.07 3.92 5.80
CA TRP A 244 23.36 3.15 4.78
C TRP A 244 21.85 3.41 4.76
N ARG A 245 21.24 3.80 5.89
CA ARG A 245 19.81 4.15 5.97
C ARG A 245 19.48 5.41 5.19
N ARG A 246 20.37 6.41 5.26
CA ARG A 246 20.29 7.60 4.43
C ARG A 246 20.40 7.25 2.95
N ALA A 247 21.40 6.43 2.60
CA ALA A 247 21.59 5.98 1.22
C ALA A 247 20.34 5.25 0.70
N LEU A 248 19.76 4.34 1.48
CA LEU A 248 18.53 3.63 1.15
C LEU A 248 17.35 4.59 0.91
N GLY A 249 17.07 5.49 1.86
CA GLY A 249 15.96 6.44 1.74
C GLY A 249 16.11 7.38 0.53
N LEU A 250 17.31 7.92 0.31
CA LEU A 250 17.58 8.80 -0.83
C LEU A 250 17.55 8.04 -2.16
N ALA A 251 18.09 6.81 -2.22
CA ALA A 251 18.03 5.98 -3.43
C ALA A 251 16.59 5.67 -3.82
N VAL A 252 15.74 5.26 -2.87
CA VAL A 252 14.31 5.01 -3.13
C VAL A 252 13.58 6.29 -3.53
N ALA A 253 13.89 7.44 -2.93
CA ALA A 253 13.29 8.71 -3.34
C ALA A 253 13.66 9.10 -4.78
N VAL A 254 14.96 9.02 -5.14
CA VAL A 254 15.44 9.39 -6.48
C VAL A 254 14.95 8.40 -7.54
N LEU A 255 15.15 7.10 -7.32
CA LEU A 255 14.68 6.06 -8.23
C LEU A 255 13.15 6.02 -8.30
N GLY A 256 12.47 6.33 -7.19
CA GLY A 256 11.01 6.45 -7.15
C GLY A 256 10.50 7.61 -7.99
N CYS A 257 11.12 8.78 -7.91
CA CYS A 257 10.81 9.91 -8.80
C CYS A 257 11.04 9.54 -10.27
N ALA A 258 12.16 8.87 -10.58
CA ALA A 258 12.44 8.38 -11.93
C ALA A 258 11.36 7.39 -12.40
N GLY A 259 11.06 6.36 -11.60
CA GLY A 259 10.05 5.35 -11.90
C GLY A 259 8.64 5.93 -12.05
N LEU A 260 8.31 6.97 -11.29
CA LEU A 260 7.03 7.67 -11.41
C LEU A 260 6.91 8.37 -12.77
N LEU A 261 7.97 9.05 -13.21
CA LEU A 261 8.01 9.69 -14.53
C LEU A 261 8.01 8.67 -15.67
N LEU A 262 8.75 7.57 -15.52
CA LEU A 262 8.82 6.49 -16.53
C LEU A 262 7.55 5.63 -16.60
N SER A 263 6.77 5.55 -15.53
CA SER A 263 5.45 4.90 -15.52
C SER A 263 4.34 5.79 -16.12
N ILE A 264 4.56 7.10 -16.22
CA ILE A 264 3.65 8.09 -16.81
C ILE A 264 2.26 8.07 -16.13
N SER A 265 2.24 7.91 -14.80
CA SER A 265 1.00 7.98 -14.02
C SER A 265 0.63 9.44 -13.72
N ARG A 266 -0.22 10.03 -14.56
CA ARG A 266 -0.67 11.44 -14.48
C ARG A 266 -1.19 11.82 -13.09
N GLY A 267 -2.16 11.06 -12.58
CA GLY A 267 -2.80 11.35 -11.29
C GLY A 267 -1.80 11.36 -10.13
N ALA A 268 -0.84 10.43 -10.16
CA ALA A 268 0.20 10.31 -9.16
C ALA A 268 1.21 11.48 -9.22
N ILE A 269 1.62 11.91 -10.43
CA ILE A 269 2.49 13.08 -10.62
C ILE A 269 1.81 14.36 -10.11
N VAL A 270 0.55 14.59 -10.49
CA VAL A 270 -0.23 15.75 -10.05
C VAL A 270 -0.42 15.73 -8.53
N ALA A 271 -0.78 14.59 -7.95
CA ALA A 271 -0.92 14.44 -6.51
C ALA A 271 0.37 14.77 -5.77
N LEU A 272 1.53 14.25 -6.21
CA LEU A 272 2.81 14.55 -5.58
C LEU A 272 3.18 16.04 -5.69
N ALA A 273 2.91 16.67 -6.84
CA ALA A 273 3.12 18.11 -7.01
C ALA A 273 2.26 18.94 -6.05
N LEU A 274 0.97 18.60 -5.88
CA LEU A 274 0.08 19.26 -4.92
C LEU A 274 0.58 19.09 -3.48
N ILE A 275 1.13 17.93 -3.12
CA ILE A 275 1.74 17.70 -1.80
C ILE A 275 3.00 18.55 -1.60
N LEU A 276 3.85 18.72 -2.62
CA LEU A 276 5.01 19.61 -2.53
C LEU A 276 4.61 21.08 -2.35
N ILE A 277 3.55 21.53 -3.02
CA ILE A 277 2.96 22.86 -2.82
C ILE A 277 2.44 22.99 -1.38
N TRP A 278 1.72 21.98 -0.88
CA TRP A 278 1.22 21.96 0.49
C TRP A 278 2.35 22.00 1.54
N LEU A 279 3.46 21.29 1.31
CA LEU A 279 4.66 21.33 2.16
C LEU A 279 5.29 22.73 2.20
N THR A 280 5.32 23.41 1.05
CA THR A 280 5.80 24.79 0.95
C THR A 280 4.89 25.74 1.73
N TYR A 281 3.57 25.59 1.61
CA TYR A 281 2.59 26.33 2.41
C TYR A 281 2.78 26.11 3.92
N LYS A 282 3.09 24.86 4.34
CA LYS A 282 3.41 24.53 5.74
C LYS A 282 4.81 24.94 6.19
N ARG A 283 5.56 25.66 5.34
CA ARG A 283 6.93 26.15 5.58
C ARG A 283 7.90 25.05 5.99
N VAL A 284 7.74 23.86 5.41
CA VAL A 284 8.68 22.75 5.62
C VAL A 284 10.03 23.13 5.01
N PRO A 285 11.15 23.02 5.76
CA PRO A 285 12.48 23.37 5.29
C PRO A 285 12.82 22.79 3.93
N HIS A 286 13.45 23.59 3.08
CA HIS A 286 13.91 23.20 1.76
C HIS A 286 12.83 22.74 0.77
N SER A 287 11.53 22.79 1.10
CA SER A 287 10.46 22.34 0.18
C SER A 287 10.50 23.07 -1.16
N GLY A 288 10.71 24.38 -1.17
CA GLY A 288 10.90 25.15 -2.41
C GLY A 288 12.14 24.71 -3.22
N ARG A 289 13.24 24.34 -2.53
CA ARG A 289 14.44 23.77 -3.20
C ARG A 289 14.16 22.38 -3.75
N ILE A 290 13.40 21.55 -3.04
CA ILE A 290 12.98 20.21 -3.50
C ILE A 290 12.11 20.34 -4.74
N ILE A 291 11.21 21.32 -4.81
CA ILE A 291 10.45 21.65 -6.03
C ILE A 291 11.42 22.01 -7.15
N GLY A 292 12.36 22.92 -6.92
CA GLY A 292 13.36 23.33 -7.92
C GLY A 292 14.20 22.15 -8.43
N ILE A 293 14.68 21.29 -7.55
CA ILE A 293 15.42 20.07 -7.89
C ILE A 293 14.53 19.09 -8.66
N GLY A 294 13.27 18.92 -8.25
CA GLY A 294 12.31 18.07 -8.95
C GLY A 294 12.04 18.55 -10.36
N VAL A 295 11.84 19.86 -10.56
CA VAL A 295 11.68 20.47 -11.88
C VAL A 295 12.95 20.28 -12.72
N ALA A 296 14.13 20.56 -12.16
CA ALA A 296 15.40 20.34 -12.86
C ALA A 296 15.61 18.86 -13.24
N PHE A 297 15.22 17.93 -12.37
CA PHE A 297 15.29 16.49 -12.62
C PHE A 297 14.35 16.06 -13.74
N VAL A 298 13.11 16.57 -13.76
CA VAL A 298 12.17 16.37 -14.87
C VAL A 298 12.77 16.91 -16.17
N ILE A 299 13.27 18.15 -16.18
CA ILE A 299 13.89 18.77 -17.36
C ILE A 299 15.06 17.91 -17.86
N ALA A 300 15.95 17.47 -16.96
CA ALA A 300 17.06 16.59 -17.31
C ALA A 300 16.56 15.28 -17.95
N LEU A 301 15.62 14.58 -17.33
CA LEU A 301 15.05 13.36 -17.89
C LEU A 301 14.41 13.59 -19.26
N VAL A 302 13.69 14.70 -19.43
CA VAL A 302 13.06 15.06 -20.70
C VAL A 302 14.10 15.33 -21.77
N MET A 303 15.15 16.08 -21.48
CA MET A 303 16.24 16.37 -22.43
C MET A 303 16.97 15.10 -22.88
N PHE A 304 17.21 14.16 -21.95
CA PHE A 304 17.97 12.94 -22.25
C PHE A 304 17.13 11.73 -22.69
N TYR A 305 15.79 11.82 -22.65
CA TYR A 305 14.90 10.72 -23.00
C TYR A 305 13.76 11.16 -23.95
N PRO A 306 14.01 11.15 -25.28
CA PRO A 306 13.03 11.60 -26.29
C PRO A 306 11.64 10.95 -26.20
N PRO A 307 11.47 9.65 -25.89
CA PRO A 307 10.13 9.08 -25.73
C PRO A 307 9.30 9.71 -24.60
N LEU A 308 9.94 10.30 -23.59
CA LEU A 308 9.24 11.05 -22.55
C LEU A 308 8.79 12.43 -23.06
N GLN A 309 9.51 13.04 -24.01
CA GLN A 309 9.11 14.31 -24.65
C GLN A 309 7.80 14.12 -25.40
N ASP A 310 7.74 13.15 -26.32
CA ASP A 310 6.54 12.83 -27.11
C ASP A 310 5.34 12.58 -26.19
N ARG A 311 5.58 11.86 -25.09
CA ARG A 311 4.51 11.50 -24.15
C ARG A 311 4.07 12.66 -23.28
N LEU A 312 4.96 13.53 -22.80
CA LEU A 312 4.59 14.74 -22.06
C LEU A 312 3.79 15.71 -22.93
N MET A 313 4.15 15.84 -24.22
CA MET A 313 3.39 16.64 -25.18
C MET A 313 1.96 16.11 -25.36
N THR A 314 1.79 14.78 -25.42
CA THR A 314 0.45 14.15 -25.44
C THR A 314 -0.24 14.10 -24.07
N MET A 315 0.46 14.34 -22.96
CA MET A 315 -0.10 14.22 -21.61
C MET A 315 -1.18 15.28 -21.34
N PHE A 316 -1.01 16.46 -21.96
CA PHE A 316 -1.90 17.61 -21.84
C PHE A 316 -2.82 17.82 -23.05
N SER A 317 -2.78 16.94 -24.06
CA SER A 317 -3.76 16.98 -25.15
C SER A 317 -5.09 16.36 -24.71
N THR A 318 -6.19 17.06 -24.98
CA THR A 318 -7.56 16.68 -24.62
C THR A 318 -8.10 15.50 -25.45
N THR A 319 -7.44 15.14 -26.55
CA THR A 319 -7.81 14.09 -27.52
C THR A 319 -7.28 12.70 -27.14
N ASN A 320 -7.29 12.35 -25.86
CA ASN A 320 -6.80 11.04 -25.39
C ASN A 320 -7.97 10.10 -25.08
N ALA A 321 -8.03 8.95 -25.75
CA ALA A 321 -9.05 7.90 -25.53
C ALA A 321 -9.25 7.52 -24.04
N SER A 322 -8.18 7.55 -23.23
CA SER A 322 -8.26 7.28 -21.78
C SER A 322 -9.01 8.32 -20.95
N THR A 323 -9.16 9.55 -21.46
CA THR A 323 -9.90 10.63 -20.77
C THR A 323 -11.38 10.55 -21.14
N GLU A 324 -11.69 10.25 -22.40
CA GLU A 324 -13.04 10.05 -22.91
C GLU A 324 -13.73 8.86 -22.22
N ILE A 325 -13.05 7.71 -22.14
CA ILE A 325 -13.56 6.53 -21.40
C ILE A 325 -13.93 6.89 -19.95
N ARG A 326 -13.16 7.75 -19.28
CA ARG A 326 -13.45 8.15 -17.89
C ARG A 326 -14.68 9.04 -17.78
N PHE A 327 -14.92 9.92 -18.75
CA PHE A 327 -16.12 10.72 -18.78
C PHE A 327 -17.35 9.84 -19.00
N ASP A 328 -17.26 8.84 -19.88
CA ASP A 328 -18.32 7.86 -20.09
C ASP A 328 -18.58 7.02 -18.84
N GLU A 329 -17.51 6.57 -18.15
CA GLU A 329 -17.60 5.88 -16.85
C GLU A 329 -18.36 6.73 -15.81
N TYR A 330 -18.10 8.04 -15.75
CA TYR A 330 -18.76 8.94 -14.82
C TYR A 330 -20.20 9.25 -15.20
N ALA A 331 -20.49 9.37 -16.49
CA ALA A 331 -21.84 9.59 -17.00
C ALA A 331 -22.75 8.39 -16.74
N GLY A 332 -22.25 7.16 -16.89
CA GLY A 332 -22.99 5.92 -16.62
C GLY A 332 -23.04 5.50 -15.15
N PHE A 333 -22.27 6.17 -14.27
CA PHE A 333 -22.19 5.79 -12.86
C PHE A 333 -23.51 5.88 -12.08
N PRO A 334 -24.37 6.92 -12.26
CA PRO A 334 -25.65 7.02 -11.56
C PRO A 334 -26.58 5.84 -11.83
N ASP A 335 -26.63 5.32 -13.06
CA ASP A 335 -27.50 4.19 -13.43
C ASP A 335 -27.08 2.91 -12.71
N VAL A 336 -25.77 2.70 -12.63
CA VAL A 336 -25.22 1.55 -11.91
C VAL A 336 -25.42 1.68 -10.40
N MET A 337 -25.31 2.88 -9.87
CA MET A 337 -25.60 3.17 -8.47
C MET A 337 -27.07 2.92 -8.13
N ALA A 338 -28.00 3.27 -9.03
CA ALA A 338 -29.42 2.96 -8.88
C ALA A 338 -29.68 1.44 -8.89
N LYS A 339 -28.92 0.68 -9.69
CA LYS A 339 -28.99 -0.79 -9.71
C LYS A 339 -28.39 -1.45 -8.46
N TYR A 340 -27.38 -0.84 -7.85
CA TYR A 340 -26.64 -1.38 -6.71
C TYR A 340 -26.51 -0.37 -5.56
N PRO A 341 -27.61 0.05 -4.90
CA PRO A 341 -27.60 1.15 -3.93
C PRO A 341 -26.79 0.85 -2.65
N LEU A 342 -26.75 -0.42 -2.24
CA LEU A 342 -25.93 -0.90 -1.12
C LEU A 342 -24.52 -1.33 -1.58
N GLY A 343 -24.18 -1.17 -2.85
CA GLY A 343 -22.97 -1.67 -3.47
C GLY A 343 -23.05 -3.13 -3.90
N ILE A 344 -22.05 -3.56 -4.69
CA ILE A 344 -21.97 -4.90 -5.28
C ILE A 344 -21.34 -5.94 -4.34
N GLY A 345 -20.80 -5.51 -3.19
CA GLY A 345 -20.11 -6.39 -2.25
C GLY A 345 -18.80 -6.95 -2.78
N PHE A 346 -18.43 -8.14 -2.31
CA PHE A 346 -17.10 -8.73 -2.54
C PHE A 346 -17.09 -9.95 -3.46
N LYS A 347 -18.25 -10.35 -4.00
CA LYS A 347 -18.39 -11.56 -4.82
C LYS A 347 -17.43 -11.54 -6.02
N ILE A 348 -17.40 -10.42 -6.72
CA ILE A 348 -16.52 -10.16 -7.86
C ILE A 348 -15.89 -8.78 -7.73
N ASP A 349 -14.84 -8.54 -8.52
CA ASP A 349 -14.26 -7.20 -8.64
C ASP A 349 -15.04 -6.36 -9.68
N PRO A 350 -15.15 -5.04 -9.46
CA PRO A 350 -15.73 -4.13 -10.44
C PRO A 350 -15.04 -4.23 -11.81
N PRO A 351 -15.77 -4.09 -12.94
CA PRO A 351 -17.22 -3.90 -13.05
C PRO A 351 -18.02 -5.22 -13.04
N VAL A 352 -19.31 -5.16 -12.67
CA VAL A 352 -20.20 -6.33 -12.79
C VAL A 352 -20.47 -6.64 -14.26
N PRO A 353 -20.33 -7.89 -14.73
CA PRO A 353 -20.65 -8.26 -16.11
C PRO A 353 -22.06 -7.80 -16.52
N GLY A 354 -22.17 -7.13 -17.67
CA GLY A 354 -23.44 -6.60 -18.17
C GLY A 354 -23.92 -5.32 -17.47
N SER A 355 -23.07 -4.58 -16.75
CA SER A 355 -23.43 -3.28 -16.16
C SER A 355 -23.15 -2.07 -17.04
N ASN A 356 -22.75 -2.27 -18.31
CA ASN A 356 -22.33 -1.21 -19.26
C ASN A 356 -21.18 -0.31 -18.80
N LEU A 357 -20.52 -0.63 -17.68
CA LEU A 357 -19.31 0.04 -17.23
C LEU A 357 -18.09 -0.72 -17.72
N LEU A 358 -17.17 -0.01 -18.35
CA LEU A 358 -15.85 -0.53 -18.72
C LEU A 358 -14.88 -0.54 -17.53
N GLY A 359 -15.10 0.34 -16.55
CA GLY A 359 -14.28 0.49 -15.36
C GLY A 359 -14.83 1.62 -14.47
N ILE A 360 -14.15 1.89 -13.36
CA ILE A 360 -14.40 3.07 -12.53
C ILE A 360 -13.05 3.65 -12.13
N SER A 361 -12.59 4.67 -12.85
CA SER A 361 -11.29 5.30 -12.67
C SER A 361 -11.24 6.35 -11.54
N ASN A 362 -11.91 6.08 -10.42
CA ASN A 362 -11.98 6.99 -9.26
C ASN A 362 -12.20 6.22 -7.95
N LEU A 363 -11.35 6.44 -6.94
CA LEU A 363 -11.37 5.77 -5.63
C LEU A 363 -12.73 5.90 -4.95
N TRP A 364 -13.26 7.11 -4.96
CA TRP A 364 -14.47 7.50 -4.24
C TRP A 364 -15.72 6.86 -4.85
N LEU A 365 -15.84 6.92 -6.17
CA LEU A 365 -16.91 6.23 -6.89
C LEU A 365 -16.78 4.72 -6.74
N ASN A 366 -15.55 4.18 -6.74
CA ASN A 366 -15.35 2.75 -6.55
C ASN A 366 -15.76 2.28 -5.15
N PHE A 367 -15.48 3.08 -4.10
CA PHE A 367 -16.02 2.82 -2.75
C PHE A 367 -17.54 2.79 -2.73
N ILE A 368 -18.22 3.75 -3.37
CA ILE A 368 -19.68 3.75 -3.50
C ILE A 368 -20.14 2.48 -4.22
N TYR A 369 -19.48 2.11 -5.31
CA TYR A 369 -19.89 0.96 -6.09
C TYR A 369 -19.75 -0.36 -5.35
N LYS A 370 -18.70 -0.53 -4.53
CA LYS A 370 -18.46 -1.78 -3.81
C LYS A 370 -19.26 -1.88 -2.51
N ILE A 371 -19.29 -0.82 -1.71
CA ILE A 371 -19.87 -0.84 -0.34
C ILE A 371 -20.99 0.17 -0.13
N GLY A 372 -21.50 0.79 -1.19
CA GLY A 372 -22.59 1.76 -1.13
C GLY A 372 -22.18 3.12 -0.56
N ILE A 373 -23.13 4.06 -0.63
CA ILE A 373 -22.97 5.39 0.00
C ILE A 373 -22.62 5.27 1.49
N PRO A 374 -23.29 4.42 2.31
CA PRO A 374 -23.00 4.40 3.74
C PRO A 374 -21.56 3.92 4.03
N GLY A 375 -21.05 2.95 3.26
CA GLY A 375 -19.66 2.50 3.36
C GLY A 375 -18.67 3.60 2.97
N MET A 376 -18.96 4.35 1.91
CA MET A 376 -18.19 5.53 1.52
C MET A 376 -18.16 6.62 2.62
N LEU A 377 -19.31 6.92 3.24
CA LEU A 377 -19.38 7.88 4.34
C LEU A 377 -18.55 7.43 5.55
N LEU A 378 -18.54 6.13 5.86
CA LEU A 378 -17.68 5.57 6.90
C LEU A 378 -16.19 5.69 6.53
N PHE A 379 -15.82 5.45 5.27
CA PHE A 379 -14.44 5.67 4.81
C PHE A 379 -14.02 7.14 4.93
N ILE A 380 -14.90 8.10 4.57
CA ILE A 380 -14.67 9.53 4.79
C ILE A 380 -14.51 9.80 6.29
N ALA A 381 -15.38 9.24 7.15
CA ALA A 381 -15.29 9.45 8.59
C ALA A 381 -13.93 9.00 9.14
N VAL A 382 -13.43 7.84 8.72
CA VAL A 382 -12.10 7.35 9.13
C VAL A 382 -10.99 8.30 8.67
N THR A 383 -10.99 8.72 7.41
CA THR A 383 -9.95 9.60 6.86
C THR A 383 -9.98 11.00 7.48
N VAL A 384 -11.16 11.54 7.79
CA VAL A 384 -11.33 12.81 8.49
C VAL A 384 -10.86 12.71 9.94
N LEU A 385 -11.22 11.65 10.66
CA LEU A 385 -10.77 11.45 12.05
C LEU A 385 -9.26 11.25 12.13
N TRP A 386 -8.70 10.47 11.22
CA TRP A 386 -7.26 10.35 11.04
C TRP A 386 -6.61 11.71 10.83
N TRP A 387 -7.11 12.49 9.87
CA TRP A 387 -6.57 13.81 9.54
C TRP A 387 -6.63 14.78 10.73
N ARG A 388 -7.72 14.75 11.50
CA ARG A 388 -7.85 15.58 12.72
C ARG A 388 -6.76 15.26 13.75
N GLU A 389 -6.34 14.01 13.85
CA GLU A 389 -5.27 13.60 14.76
C GLU A 389 -3.89 13.93 14.22
N VAL A 390 -3.61 13.68 12.92
CA VAL A 390 -2.23 13.74 12.40
C VAL A 390 -1.84 15.05 11.73
N ARG A 391 -2.78 15.95 11.43
CA ARG A 391 -2.47 17.17 10.68
C ARG A 391 -1.49 18.09 11.43
N PRO A 392 -0.57 18.77 10.74
CA PRO A 392 0.22 19.84 11.33
C PRO A 392 -0.68 21.00 11.77
N LEU A 393 -0.69 21.32 13.07
CA LEU A 393 -1.47 22.43 13.64
C LEU A 393 -0.87 23.79 13.29
N GLY A 394 0.42 23.85 12.94
CA GLY A 394 1.11 25.07 12.52
C GLY A 394 2.14 24.85 11.42
N SER A 395 3.10 25.76 11.33
CA SER A 395 4.25 25.63 10.43
C SER A 395 5.23 24.58 10.93
N VAL A 396 5.69 23.69 10.06
CA VAL A 396 6.69 22.66 10.38
C VAL A 396 8.07 23.20 10.01
N ARG A 397 8.70 23.98 10.91
CA ARG A 397 9.95 24.71 10.60
C ARG A 397 11.23 23.89 10.71
N LYS A 398 11.17 22.67 11.26
CA LYS A 398 12.32 21.77 11.39
C LYS A 398 11.89 20.36 11.04
N VAL A 399 12.72 19.66 10.27
CA VAL A 399 12.57 18.22 10.01
C VAL A 399 13.68 17.51 10.78
N THR A 400 13.29 16.70 11.75
CA THR A 400 14.17 15.91 12.62
C THR A 400 13.85 14.43 12.49
N ALA A 401 14.71 13.56 13.02
CA ALA A 401 14.46 12.11 13.02
C ALA A 401 13.13 11.73 13.69
N ASP A 402 12.64 12.55 14.63
CA ASP A 402 11.43 12.30 15.41
C ASP A 402 10.15 12.63 14.63
N ASN A 403 10.19 13.61 13.71
CA ASN A 403 9.02 14.01 12.94
C ASN A 403 9.05 13.56 11.47
N ALA A 404 10.21 13.15 10.96
CA ALA A 404 10.36 12.74 9.56
C ALA A 404 9.46 11.58 9.17
N LEU A 405 9.34 10.58 10.04
CA LEU A 405 8.49 9.41 9.78
C LEU A 405 7.02 9.80 9.71
N TRP A 406 6.55 10.61 10.66
CA TRP A 406 5.20 11.16 10.64
C TRP A 406 4.92 11.96 9.36
N LEU A 407 5.79 12.93 9.04
CA LEU A 407 5.60 13.81 7.90
C LEU A 407 5.60 13.03 6.58
N GLY A 408 6.53 12.07 6.43
CA GLY A 408 6.61 11.18 5.28
C GLY A 408 5.36 10.31 5.10
N CYS A 409 4.87 9.67 6.16
CA CYS A 409 3.64 8.89 6.10
C CYS A 409 2.41 9.76 5.79
N VAL A 410 2.27 10.93 6.42
CA VAL A 410 1.16 11.86 6.15
C VAL A 410 1.17 12.32 4.69
N CYS A 411 2.34 12.72 4.17
CA CYS A 411 2.48 13.13 2.77
C CYS A 411 2.13 11.99 1.81
N GLY A 412 2.59 10.77 2.09
CA GLY A 412 2.27 9.60 1.27
C GLY A 412 0.78 9.30 1.26
N VAL A 413 0.13 9.26 2.43
CA VAL A 413 -1.32 8.99 2.55
C VAL A 413 -2.14 10.08 1.87
N LEU A 414 -1.79 11.36 2.03
CA LEU A 414 -2.46 12.46 1.32
C LEU A 414 -2.26 12.36 -0.20
N ALA A 415 -1.06 12.04 -0.66
CA ALA A 415 -0.80 11.84 -2.09
C ALA A 415 -1.63 10.69 -2.66
N ALA A 416 -1.80 9.60 -1.90
CA ALA A 416 -2.66 8.48 -2.28
C ALA A 416 -4.14 8.89 -2.37
N LEU A 417 -4.66 9.64 -1.37
CA LEU A 417 -6.03 10.14 -1.39
C LEU A 417 -6.29 11.11 -2.56
N LEU A 418 -5.33 12.00 -2.85
CA LEU A 418 -5.41 12.92 -4.00
C LEU A 418 -5.35 12.17 -5.34
N THR A 419 -4.47 11.16 -5.45
CA THR A 419 -4.43 10.27 -6.61
C THR A 419 -5.76 9.56 -6.80
N GLY A 420 -6.45 9.24 -5.69
CA GLY A 420 -7.79 8.65 -5.67
C GLY A 420 -8.88 9.45 -6.40
N ILE A 421 -8.69 10.75 -6.61
CA ILE A 421 -9.60 11.58 -7.41
C ILE A 421 -9.51 11.22 -8.90
N PHE A 422 -8.34 10.78 -9.34
CA PHE A 422 -8.04 10.49 -10.75
C PHE A 422 -7.90 9.00 -11.03
N ASP A 423 -7.96 8.16 -9.99
CA ASP A 423 -7.78 6.72 -10.10
C ASP A 423 -8.38 5.95 -8.92
N HIS A 424 -8.56 4.64 -9.08
CA HIS A 424 -9.30 3.80 -8.13
C HIS A 424 -8.47 2.82 -7.31
N TYR A 425 -7.18 2.69 -7.61
CA TYR A 425 -6.39 1.55 -7.13
C TYR A 425 -6.26 1.38 -5.60
N PHE A 426 -6.49 2.45 -4.82
CA PHE A 426 -6.49 2.37 -3.35
C PHE A 426 -7.77 1.76 -2.74
N SER A 427 -8.74 1.36 -3.56
CA SER A 427 -10.04 0.84 -3.11
C SER A 427 -10.07 -0.69 -2.95
N PHE A 428 -9.56 -1.44 -3.96
CA PHE A 428 -9.72 -2.90 -4.03
C PHE A 428 -8.46 -3.68 -4.45
N THR A 429 -7.34 -2.99 -4.63
CA THR A 429 -6.06 -3.69 -4.72
C THR A 429 -5.59 -4.06 -3.32
N PHE A 430 -5.90 -5.30 -2.89
CA PHE A 430 -5.72 -5.76 -1.51
C PHE A 430 -4.39 -5.36 -0.88
N VAL A 431 -3.26 -5.64 -1.53
CA VAL A 431 -1.93 -5.33 -0.97
C VAL A 431 -1.68 -3.82 -0.85
N LEU A 432 -2.15 -3.02 -1.81
CA LEU A 432 -2.01 -1.56 -1.76
C LEU A 432 -2.87 -0.95 -0.65
N ILE A 433 -4.07 -1.52 -0.40
CA ILE A 433 -4.91 -1.17 0.75
C ILE A 433 -4.10 -1.39 2.04
N ALA A 434 -3.47 -2.54 2.22
CA ALA A 434 -2.67 -2.79 3.41
C ALA A 434 -1.55 -1.76 3.59
N LEU A 435 -0.79 -1.44 2.55
CA LEU A 435 0.27 -0.43 2.63
C LEU A 435 -0.27 0.95 3.00
N PHE A 436 -1.43 1.34 2.45
CA PHE A 436 -2.11 2.58 2.79
C PHE A 436 -2.47 2.62 4.30
N TRP A 437 -3.12 1.58 4.82
CA TRP A 437 -3.51 1.52 6.24
C TRP A 437 -2.33 1.36 7.19
N LEU A 438 -1.24 0.74 6.75
CA LEU A 438 0.01 0.66 7.49
C LEU A 438 0.64 2.05 7.69
N LEU A 439 0.78 2.84 6.62
CA LEU A 439 1.31 4.20 6.71
C LEU A 439 0.39 5.10 7.55
N MET A 440 -0.93 4.93 7.40
CA MET A 440 -1.92 5.61 8.23
C MET A 440 -1.71 5.28 9.73
N GLY A 441 -1.59 3.99 10.07
CA GLY A 441 -1.32 3.54 11.44
C GLY A 441 0.01 4.06 11.99
N ILE A 442 1.08 4.04 11.19
CA ILE A 442 2.41 4.57 11.58
C ILE A 442 2.30 6.07 11.91
N SER A 443 1.63 6.85 11.06
CA SER A 443 1.47 8.29 11.29
C SER A 443 0.69 8.60 12.58
N LEU A 444 -0.39 7.86 12.87
CA LEU A 444 -1.15 7.98 14.12
C LEU A 444 -0.27 7.67 15.33
N GLN A 445 0.47 6.57 15.26
CA GLN A 445 1.31 6.14 16.35
C GLN A 445 2.41 7.16 16.66
N GLN A 446 3.02 7.77 15.63
CA GLN A 446 4.04 8.80 15.81
C GLN A 446 3.50 10.01 16.60
N VAL A 447 2.33 10.53 16.22
CA VAL A 447 1.73 11.69 16.90
C VAL A 447 1.32 11.34 18.33
N ARG A 448 0.81 10.13 18.55
CA ARG A 448 0.35 9.71 19.88
C ARG A 448 1.49 9.45 20.86
N LEU A 449 2.64 8.99 20.37
CA LEU A 449 3.83 8.86 21.22
C LEU A 449 4.53 10.21 21.43
N ASN A 450 4.55 11.08 20.41
CA ASN A 450 5.19 12.39 20.45
C ASN A 450 4.22 13.51 20.00
N PRO A 451 3.30 13.98 20.87
CA PRO A 451 2.30 14.99 20.49
C PRO A 451 2.89 16.34 20.05
N THR A 452 4.12 16.63 20.45
CA THR A 452 4.85 17.85 20.06
C THR A 452 5.18 17.89 18.57
N VAL A 453 5.14 16.75 17.87
CA VAL A 453 5.43 16.65 16.43
C VAL A 453 4.42 17.43 15.58
N THR A 454 3.16 17.51 16.01
CA THR A 454 2.10 18.27 15.32
C THR A 454 1.99 19.72 15.79
N ALA A 455 2.63 20.07 16.91
CA ALA A 455 2.52 21.39 17.53
C ALA A 455 3.28 22.46 16.74
N SER A 456 2.76 23.68 16.74
CA SER A 456 3.48 24.84 16.24
C SER A 456 4.75 25.05 17.06
N ALA A 457 5.90 25.22 16.41
CA ALA A 457 7.08 25.70 17.12
C ALA A 457 6.72 27.03 17.84
N PRO A 458 7.06 27.20 19.13
CA PRO A 458 6.78 28.44 19.83
C PRO A 458 7.38 29.61 19.03
N VAL A 459 6.57 30.64 18.81
CA VAL A 459 7.04 31.90 18.26
C VAL A 459 8.10 32.39 19.23
N SER A 460 9.36 32.42 18.80
CA SER A 460 10.40 33.11 19.55
C SER A 460 9.97 34.56 19.66
N VAL A 461 9.49 34.98 20.83
CA VAL A 461 9.29 36.38 21.15
C VAL A 461 10.65 37.06 20.97
N PRO A 462 10.77 38.14 20.19
CA PRO A 462 12.01 38.90 20.11
C PRO A 462 12.44 39.29 21.52
N LYS A 463 13.66 38.92 21.92
CA LYS A 463 14.32 39.53 23.08
C LYS A 463 14.67 40.96 22.69
N ASP A 464 13.70 41.87 22.72
CA ASP A 464 13.94 43.31 22.69
C ASP A 464 12.69 43.99 23.22
N SER A 465 12.69 44.23 24.54
CA SER A 465 12.00 45.33 25.26
C SER A 465 11.86 44.95 26.74
N GLN A 466 12.97 44.98 27.47
CA GLN A 466 12.90 45.46 28.85
C GLN A 466 13.73 46.75 28.89
N PRO A 467 13.14 47.89 29.28
CA PRO A 467 13.92 49.07 29.64
C PRO A 467 14.75 48.82 30.90
#